data_AF-A0A497PHI0-F1
#
_entry.id   AF-A0A497PHI0-F1
#
_cell.length_a   1.000
_cell.length_b   1.000
_cell.length_c   1.000
_cell.angle_alpha   90.00
_cell.angle_beta   90.00
_cell.angle_gamma   90.00
#
_symmetry.space_group_name_H-M   'P 1'
#
loop_
_entity.id
_entity.type
_entity.pdbx_description
1 polymer ?
#
loop_
_entity_poly.entity_id
_entity_poly.type
_entity_poly.pdbx_seq_one_letter_code
_entity_poly.pdbx_strand_id
1 'polypeptide(L)'
;MSPPNENWIDYLRSKREQFLMNRKSNLGLDYLHDSKSWDAIFEQEWIVLQGKLIAPENLNDLPENISDLIEPIQTPEIIEKIEIGEHLINLYYYEDFIMLSNQGIFREPRFLIDKGRKWEKKAIESVTQYGYQHIGFHKEYLEFMEA
;
A
#
# COMPACT_ATOMS: atom_id res chain seq x y z
N MET A 1 -16.20 -26.51 -7.62
CA MET A 1 -14.83 -26.51 -8.15
C MET A 1 -14.85 -25.70 -9.43
N SER A 2 -14.37 -24.47 -9.36
CA SER A 2 -14.16 -23.65 -10.57
C SER A 2 -12.99 -24.23 -11.36
N PRO A 3 -13.07 -24.33 -12.69
CA PRO A 3 -11.97 -24.82 -13.51
C PRO A 3 -10.69 -23.99 -13.27
N PRO A 4 -9.49 -24.58 -13.40
CA PRO A 4 -8.22 -23.93 -13.05
C PRO A 4 -7.95 -22.61 -13.80
N ASN A 5 -8.59 -22.42 -14.96
CA ASN A 5 -8.55 -21.18 -15.72
C ASN A 5 -9.33 -20.03 -15.05
N GLU A 6 -10.43 -20.32 -14.35
CA GLU A 6 -11.23 -19.33 -13.60
C GLU A 6 -10.44 -18.81 -12.41
N ASN A 7 -9.73 -19.68 -11.69
CA ASN A 7 -8.88 -19.27 -10.55
C ASN A 7 -7.77 -18.28 -10.96
N TRP A 8 -7.15 -18.51 -12.12
CA TRP A 8 -6.15 -17.57 -12.65
C TRP A 8 -6.77 -16.25 -13.13
N ILE A 9 -7.94 -16.30 -13.78
CA ILE A 9 -8.67 -15.11 -14.20
C ILE A 9 -9.09 -14.27 -12.99
N ASP A 10 -9.55 -14.91 -11.92
CA ASP A 10 -9.95 -14.24 -10.69
C ASP A 10 -8.75 -13.68 -9.91
N TYR A 11 -7.60 -14.39 -9.92
CA TYR A 11 -6.34 -13.85 -9.41
C TYR A 11 -5.90 -12.59 -10.17
N LEU A 12 -5.91 -12.62 -11.51
CA LEU A 12 -5.59 -11.46 -12.34
C LEU A 12 -6.56 -10.31 -12.10
N ARG A 13 -7.85 -10.60 -11.89
CA ARG A 13 -8.87 -9.58 -11.55
C ARG A 13 -8.56 -8.92 -10.21
N SER A 14 -8.27 -9.71 -9.17
CA SER A 14 -7.93 -9.19 -7.84
C SER A 14 -6.67 -8.33 -7.87
N LYS A 15 -5.59 -8.79 -8.53
CA LYS A 15 -4.36 -8.00 -8.69
C LYS A 15 -4.59 -6.72 -9.50
N ARG A 16 -5.47 -6.76 -10.51
CA ARG A 16 -5.86 -5.57 -11.29
C ARG A 16 -6.62 -4.56 -10.44
N GLU A 17 -7.56 -5.02 -9.63
CA GLU A 17 -8.33 -4.15 -8.73
C GLU A 17 -7.43 -3.48 -7.70
N GLN A 18 -6.51 -4.22 -7.09
CA GLN A 18 -5.50 -3.67 -6.18
C GLN A 18 -4.63 -2.61 -6.88
N PHE A 19 -4.12 -2.93 -8.07
CA PHE A 19 -3.31 -2.00 -8.87
C PHE A 19 -4.06 -0.70 -9.18
N LEU A 20 -5.30 -0.80 -9.64
CA LEU A 20 -6.12 0.37 -9.99
C LEU A 20 -6.50 1.19 -8.76
N MET A 21 -6.90 0.53 -7.67
CA MET A 21 -7.24 1.19 -6.42
C MET A 21 -6.06 2.00 -5.90
N ASN A 22 -4.86 1.40 -5.95
CA ASN A 22 -3.64 2.05 -5.53
C ASN A 22 -3.30 3.29 -6.35
N ARG A 23 -3.33 3.16 -7.67
CA ARG A 23 -3.01 4.24 -8.61
C ARG A 23 -3.99 5.41 -8.49
N LYS A 24 -5.28 5.12 -8.30
CA LYS A 24 -6.31 6.14 -8.07
C LYS A 24 -6.10 6.85 -6.73
N SER A 25 -5.75 6.12 -5.68
CA SER A 25 -5.44 6.69 -4.36
C SER A 25 -4.22 7.61 -4.41
N ASN A 26 -3.17 7.24 -5.12
CA ASN A 26 -1.93 8.02 -5.20
C ASN A 26 -2.07 9.32 -6.00
N LEU A 27 -2.93 9.35 -7.02
CA LEU A 27 -3.19 10.56 -7.80
C LEU A 27 -4.16 11.53 -7.12
N GLY A 28 -5.06 11.05 -6.26
CA GLY A 28 -6.01 11.90 -5.53
C GLY A 28 -6.84 12.82 -6.46
N LEU A 29 -6.69 14.13 -6.29
CA LEU A 29 -7.43 15.15 -7.07
C LEU A 29 -7.03 15.19 -8.54
N ASP A 30 -5.80 14.81 -8.90
CA ASP A 30 -5.33 14.80 -10.28
C ASP A 30 -6.04 13.73 -11.11
N TYR A 31 -6.44 12.62 -10.48
CA TYR A 31 -7.27 11.60 -11.11
C TYR A 31 -8.67 12.13 -11.41
N LEU A 32 -9.26 12.95 -10.53
CA LEU A 32 -10.59 13.52 -10.75
C LEU A 32 -10.60 14.58 -11.85
N HIS A 33 -9.47 15.26 -12.07
CA HIS A 33 -9.33 16.27 -13.12
C HIS A 33 -9.37 15.66 -14.53
N ASP A 34 -8.75 14.49 -14.74
CA ASP A 34 -8.78 13.78 -16.01
C ASP A 34 -8.76 12.25 -15.85
N SER A 35 -9.85 11.72 -15.33
CA SER A 35 -9.96 10.29 -15.02
C SER A 35 -9.83 9.41 -16.26
N LYS A 36 -10.26 9.89 -17.43
CA LYS A 36 -10.23 9.13 -18.68
C LYS A 36 -8.81 8.92 -19.19
N SER A 37 -7.99 9.97 -19.16
CA SER A 37 -6.58 9.85 -19.58
C SER A 37 -5.80 8.96 -18.60
N TRP A 38 -6.06 9.11 -17.30
CA TRP A 38 -5.42 8.27 -16.29
C TRP A 38 -5.85 6.80 -16.35
N ASP A 39 -7.14 6.51 -16.54
CA ASP A 39 -7.62 5.14 -16.73
C ASP A 39 -6.94 4.49 -17.96
N ALA A 40 -6.73 5.24 -19.05
CA ALA A 40 -6.03 4.73 -20.23
C ALA A 40 -4.53 4.44 -19.96
N ILE A 41 -3.85 5.29 -19.19
CA ILE A 41 -2.46 5.09 -18.77
C ILE A 41 -2.36 3.86 -17.87
N PHE A 42 -3.24 3.75 -16.88
CA PHE A 42 -3.26 2.61 -15.95
C PHE A 42 -3.53 1.29 -16.67
N GLU A 43 -4.39 1.29 -17.68
CA GLU A 43 -4.63 0.08 -18.48
C GLU A 43 -3.37 -0.36 -19.23
N GLN A 44 -2.61 0.57 -19.80
CA GLN A 44 -1.34 0.24 -20.46
C GLN A 44 -0.29 -0.28 -19.48
N GLU A 45 -0.17 0.36 -18.30
CA GLU A 45 0.72 -0.11 -17.25
C GLU A 45 0.32 -1.49 -16.72
N TRP A 46 -0.98 -1.74 -16.58
CA TRP A 46 -1.51 -3.04 -16.19
C TRP A 46 -1.18 -4.12 -17.22
N ILE A 47 -1.32 -3.86 -18.52
CA ILE A 47 -0.95 -4.81 -19.58
C ILE A 47 0.53 -5.19 -19.50
N VAL A 48 1.41 -4.21 -19.24
CA VAL A 48 2.86 -4.47 -19.06
C VAL A 48 3.13 -5.28 -17.80
N LEU A 49 2.42 -5.00 -16.70
CA LEU A 49 2.54 -5.74 -15.44
C LEU A 49 2.05 -7.19 -15.60
N GLN A 50 0.87 -7.36 -16.22
CA GLN A 50 0.27 -8.65 -16.52
C GLN A 50 1.20 -9.51 -17.38
N GLY A 51 1.89 -8.92 -18.37
CA GLY A 51 2.87 -9.63 -19.19
C GLY A 51 4.13 -10.10 -18.44
N LYS A 52 4.40 -9.57 -17.25
CA LYS A 52 5.48 -10.00 -16.35
C LYS A 52 5.02 -11.01 -15.30
N LEU A 53 3.72 -11.13 -15.07
CA LEU A 53 3.18 -12.18 -14.22
C LEU A 53 3.40 -13.51 -14.95
N ILE A 54 4.32 -14.32 -14.42
CA ILE A 54 4.59 -15.65 -14.95
C ILE A 54 3.31 -16.47 -14.79
N ALA A 55 2.63 -16.75 -15.91
CA ALA A 55 1.59 -17.76 -15.91
C ALA A 55 2.27 -19.09 -15.54
N PRO A 56 1.79 -19.84 -14.54
CA PRO A 56 2.39 -21.12 -14.21
C PRO A 56 2.36 -22.02 -15.46
N GLU A 57 3.48 -22.69 -15.76
CA GLU A 57 3.62 -23.59 -16.92
C GLU A 57 2.54 -24.69 -16.94
N ASN A 58 1.98 -25.01 -15.77
CA ASN A 58 0.86 -25.92 -15.60
C ASN A 58 -0.27 -25.22 -14.83
N LEU A 59 -1.39 -24.94 -15.50
CA LEU A 59 -2.60 -24.39 -14.87
C LEU A 59 -3.20 -25.34 -13.83
N ASN A 60 -2.82 -26.63 -13.83
CA ASN A 60 -3.24 -27.61 -12.83
C ASN A 60 -2.44 -27.54 -11.51
N ASP A 61 -1.32 -26.80 -11.47
CA ASP A 61 -0.54 -26.55 -10.25
C ASP A 61 -0.95 -25.25 -9.54
N LEU A 62 -2.00 -24.57 -10.03
CA LEU A 62 -2.61 -23.47 -9.30
C LEU A 62 -3.25 -24.02 -8.02
N PRO A 63 -2.95 -23.46 -6.85
CA PRO A 63 -3.68 -23.75 -5.62
C PRO A 63 -5.19 -23.69 -5.88
N GLU A 64 -5.94 -24.69 -5.40
CA GLU A 64 -7.41 -24.69 -5.50
C GLU A 64 -8.02 -23.45 -4.85
N ASN A 65 -7.30 -22.84 -3.89
CA ASN A 65 -7.70 -21.65 -3.18
C ASN A 65 -6.90 -20.42 -3.63
N ILE A 66 -7.60 -19.44 -4.22
CA ILE A 66 -7.02 -18.16 -4.68
C ILE A 66 -6.37 -17.39 -3.52
N SER A 67 -6.85 -17.57 -2.28
CA SER A 67 -6.25 -16.98 -1.08
C SER A 67 -4.81 -17.42 -0.82
N ASP A 68 -4.38 -18.58 -1.33
CA ASP A 68 -3.01 -19.06 -1.19
C ASP A 68 -2.06 -18.44 -2.23
N LEU A 69 -2.63 -17.90 -3.33
CA LEU A 69 -1.91 -17.14 -4.37
C LEU A 69 -1.89 -15.63 -4.09
N ILE A 70 -2.89 -15.13 -3.36
CA ILE A 70 -2.88 -13.78 -2.85
C ILE A 70 -1.79 -13.74 -1.79
N GLU A 71 -0.63 -13.20 -2.15
CA GLU A 71 0.37 -12.80 -1.16
C GLU A 71 -0.37 -12.11 -0.01
N PRO A 72 -0.22 -12.59 1.24
CA PRO A 72 -0.89 -11.99 2.36
C PRO A 72 -0.60 -10.49 2.31
N ILE A 73 -1.66 -9.68 2.32
CA ILE A 73 -1.55 -8.23 2.47
C ILE A 73 -0.56 -8.03 3.61
N GLN A 74 0.59 -7.42 3.33
CA GLN A 74 1.63 -7.28 4.34
C GLN A 74 1.01 -6.53 5.51
N THR A 75 0.73 -7.26 6.58
CA THR A 75 0.27 -6.66 7.81
C THR A 75 1.43 -5.82 8.32
N PRO A 76 1.18 -4.55 8.72
CA PRO A 76 2.22 -3.71 9.27
C PRO A 76 2.96 -4.47 10.36
N GLU A 77 4.28 -4.59 10.22
CA GLU A 77 5.10 -5.02 11.34
C GLU A 77 5.15 -3.82 12.30
N ILE A 78 4.27 -3.84 13.31
CA ILE A 78 4.27 -2.83 14.36
C ILE A 78 5.53 -3.07 15.18
N ILE A 79 6.46 -2.10 15.18
CA ILE A 79 7.70 -2.18 15.96
C ILE A 79 7.36 -2.27 17.44
N GLU A 80 6.56 -1.33 17.90
CA GLU A 80 6.17 -1.18 19.28
C GLU A 80 4.86 -0.37 19.37
N LYS A 81 4.16 -0.49 20.50
CA LYS A 81 3.07 0.42 20.87
C LYS A 81 3.52 1.27 22.04
N ILE A 82 3.55 2.58 21.85
CA ILE A 82 4.07 3.55 22.83
C ILE A 82 2.89 4.30 23.45
N GLU A 83 2.89 4.39 24.79
CA GLU A 83 1.90 5.16 25.53
C GLU A 83 2.28 6.65 25.55
N ILE A 84 1.42 7.50 24.99
CA ILE A 84 1.58 8.95 24.93
C ILE A 84 0.33 9.61 25.50
N GLY A 85 0.42 10.05 26.76
CA GLY A 85 -0.74 10.52 27.52
C GLY A 85 -1.71 9.38 27.77
N GLU A 86 -2.97 9.53 27.35
CA GLU A 86 -4.01 8.47 27.42
C GLU A 86 -4.11 7.62 26.14
N HIS A 87 -3.21 7.84 25.16
CA HIS A 87 -3.28 7.17 23.85
C HIS A 87 -2.17 6.15 23.69
N LEU A 88 -2.52 5.02 23.08
CA LEU A 88 -1.60 3.95 22.74
C LEU A 88 -1.30 4.04 21.23
N ILE A 89 -0.11 4.49 20.88
CA ILE A 89 0.26 4.90 19.52
C ILE A 89 1.24 3.89 18.91
N ASN A 90 0.95 3.42 17.70
CA ASN A 90 1.79 2.45 17.01
C ASN A 90 3.04 3.14 16.40
N LEU A 91 4.19 2.49 16.55
CA LEU A 91 5.47 2.88 15.95
C LEU A 91 5.76 2.02 14.71
N TYR A 92 6.10 2.69 13.60
CA TYR A 92 6.44 2.06 12.32
C TYR A 92 7.82 2.50 11.84
N TYR A 93 8.48 1.65 11.05
CA TYR A 93 9.65 2.12 10.28
C TYR A 93 9.17 3.02 9.15
N TYR A 94 9.99 4.00 8.80
CA TYR A 94 9.71 4.85 7.63
C TYR A 94 9.50 4.02 6.36
N GLU A 95 10.33 3.02 6.13
CA GLU A 95 10.24 2.11 4.99
C GLU A 95 8.90 1.37 4.93
N ASP A 96 8.40 0.89 6.07
CA ASP A 96 7.11 0.20 6.16
C ASP A 96 5.96 1.15 5.93
N PHE A 97 6.00 2.35 6.53
CA PHE A 97 5.01 3.39 6.24
C PHE A 97 4.91 3.66 4.73
N ILE A 98 6.06 3.85 4.06
CA ILE A 98 6.09 4.11 2.61
C ILE A 98 5.56 2.90 1.85
N MET A 99 5.96 1.68 2.20
CA MET A 99 5.50 0.46 1.55
C MET A 99 3.97 0.28 1.68
N LEU A 100 3.43 0.43 2.89
CA LEU A 100 2.00 0.25 3.19
C LEU A 100 1.15 1.37 2.59
N SER A 101 1.65 2.61 2.63
CA SER A 101 0.97 3.76 2.00
C SER A 101 0.97 3.61 0.49
N ASN A 102 2.09 3.19 -0.11
CA ASN A 102 2.18 2.84 -1.53
C ASN A 102 1.36 1.61 -1.90
N GLN A 103 0.80 0.86 -0.96
CA GLN A 103 -0.15 -0.23 -1.20
C GLN A 103 -1.61 0.21 -0.93
N GLY A 104 -1.83 1.41 -0.37
CA GLY A 104 -3.16 1.94 -0.04
C GLY A 104 -3.81 1.26 1.18
N ILE A 105 -3.01 0.54 1.97
CA ILE A 105 -3.44 -0.27 3.11
C ILE A 105 -3.06 0.35 4.46
N PHE A 106 -2.27 1.42 4.47
CA PHE A 106 -2.01 2.19 5.68
C PHE A 106 -3.25 3.03 6.03
N ARG A 107 -3.78 2.85 7.25
CA ARG A 107 -5.06 3.44 7.70
C ARG A 107 -5.00 4.01 9.12
N GLU A 108 -3.80 4.21 9.67
CA GLU A 108 -3.67 4.67 11.04
C GLU A 108 -3.88 6.19 11.12
N PRO A 109 -4.82 6.67 11.97
CA PRO A 109 -5.12 8.10 12.08
C PRO A 109 -4.07 8.86 12.89
N ARG A 110 -3.31 8.17 13.75
CA ARG A 110 -2.22 8.75 14.55
C ARG A 110 -1.16 7.70 14.82
N PHE A 111 0.10 8.02 14.54
CA PHE A 111 1.20 7.05 14.62
C PHE A 111 2.56 7.74 14.78
N LEU A 112 3.56 6.94 15.13
CA LEU A 112 4.96 7.34 15.18
C LEU A 112 5.74 6.70 14.03
N ILE A 113 6.73 7.43 13.53
CA ILE A 113 7.70 6.93 12.56
C ILE A 113 9.11 6.97 13.15
N ASP A 114 9.80 5.82 13.10
CA ASP A 114 11.25 5.77 13.14
C ASP A 114 11.82 6.08 11.75
N LYS A 115 12.41 7.28 11.62
CA LYS A 115 13.04 7.74 10.38
C LYS A 115 14.38 7.05 10.10
N GLY A 116 14.96 6.32 11.05
CA GLY A 116 16.29 5.74 10.97
C GLY A 116 17.34 6.75 10.50
N ARG A 117 18.05 6.42 9.41
CA ARG A 117 19.08 7.28 8.79
C ARG A 117 18.53 8.34 7.83
N LYS A 118 17.21 8.41 7.63
CA LYS A 118 16.61 9.41 6.73
C LYS A 118 16.76 10.81 7.32
N TRP A 119 16.88 11.78 6.42
CA TRP A 119 16.85 13.18 6.78
C TRP A 119 15.45 13.54 7.25
N GLU A 120 15.35 14.07 8.46
CA GLU A 120 14.08 14.39 9.13
C GLU A 120 13.14 15.21 8.24
N LYS A 121 13.64 16.32 7.69
CA LYS A 121 12.86 17.19 6.81
C LYS A 121 12.25 16.42 5.63
N LYS A 122 13.03 15.53 5.00
CA LYS A 122 12.57 14.70 3.88
C LYS A 122 11.56 13.64 4.31
N ALA A 123 11.74 13.06 5.49
CA ALA A 123 10.79 12.08 6.03
C ALA A 123 9.43 12.75 6.28
N ILE A 124 9.43 13.93 6.92
CA ILE A 124 8.22 14.73 7.15
C ILE A 124 7.55 15.11 5.82
N GLU A 125 8.31 15.64 4.87
CA GLU A 125 7.79 16.00 3.54
C GLU A 125 7.13 14.79 2.86
N SER A 126 7.78 13.61 2.91
CA SER A 126 7.27 12.40 2.28
C SER A 126 5.97 11.91 2.93
N VAL A 127 5.89 11.90 4.26
CA VAL A 127 4.69 11.46 4.99
C VAL A 127 3.54 12.43 4.77
N THR A 128 3.84 13.73 4.66
CA THR A 128 2.84 14.77 4.39
C THR A 128 2.19 14.61 3.02
N GLN A 129 2.92 14.12 2.01
CA GLN A 129 2.37 13.83 0.68
C GLN A 129 1.26 12.77 0.69
N TYR A 130 1.22 11.91 1.72
CA TYR A 130 0.17 10.90 1.89
C TYR A 130 -1.03 11.38 2.72
N GLY A 131 -1.15 12.70 2.99
CA GLY A 131 -2.31 13.27 3.69
C GLY A 131 -2.20 13.31 5.21
N TYR A 132 -0.98 13.21 5.74
CA TYR A 132 -0.73 13.29 7.18
C TYR A 132 -0.07 14.61 7.58
N GLN A 133 -0.41 15.14 8.74
CA GLN A 133 0.25 16.29 9.33
C GLN A 133 1.26 15.85 10.39
N HIS A 134 2.47 16.41 10.34
CA HIS A 134 3.45 16.27 11.42
C HIS A 134 3.03 17.13 12.61
N ILE A 135 2.80 16.50 13.76
CA ILE A 135 2.27 17.17 14.97
C ILE A 135 3.31 17.32 16.08
N GLY A 136 4.44 16.61 16.00
CA GLY A 136 5.50 16.75 16.98
C GLY A 136 6.46 15.57 17.00
N PHE A 137 7.17 15.45 18.11
CA PHE A 137 8.16 14.40 18.33
C PHE A 137 7.86 13.67 19.64
N HIS A 138 8.05 12.35 19.62
CA HIS A 138 8.13 11.55 20.84
C HIS A 138 9.51 10.91 20.92
N LYS A 139 10.36 11.46 21.82
CA LYS A 139 11.80 11.18 21.85
C LYS A 139 12.42 11.50 20.48
N GLU A 140 13.03 10.53 19.81
CA GLU A 140 13.58 10.64 18.46
C GLU A 140 12.58 10.35 17.32
N TYR A 141 11.36 9.90 17.65
CA TYR A 141 10.36 9.51 16.66
C TYR A 141 9.48 10.68 16.23
N LEU A 142 9.11 10.66 14.95
CA LEU A 142 8.24 11.66 14.35
C LEU A 142 6.78 11.28 14.57
N GLU A 143 5.97 12.19 15.07
CA GLU A 143 4.55 11.95 15.33
C GLU A 143 3.68 12.58 14.25
N PHE A 144 2.74 11.79 13.72
CA PHE A 144 1.84 12.19 12.66
C PHE A 144 0.38 11.93 13.02
N MET A 145 -0.50 12.73 12.41
CA MET A 145 -1.95 12.61 12.50
C MET A 145 -2.58 12.83 11.13
N GLU A 146 -3.69 12.17 10.82
CA GLU A 146 -4.46 12.42 9.59
C GLU A 146 -4.92 13.89 9.54
N ALA A 147 -4.74 14.52 8.37
CA ALA A 147 -5.00 15.96 8.16
C ALA A 147 -6.47 16.28 7.84
#